data_AF-A0A2N6CUI4-F1
#
_entry.id   AF-A0A2N6CUI4-F1
#
_cell.length_a   1.000
_cell.length_b   1.000
_cell.length_c   1.000
_cell.angle_alpha   90.00
_cell.angle_beta   90.00
_cell.angle_gamma   90.00
#
_symmetry.space_group_name_H-M   'P 1'
#
loop_
_entity.id
_entity.type
_entity.pdbx_description
1 polymer ?
#
loop_
_entity_poly.entity_id
_entity_poly.type
_entity_poly.pdbx_seq_one_letter_code
_entity_poly.pdbx_strand_id
1 'polypeptide(L)' 'MRRAILTSQRLLAVFLAGMLLLFSPIVSLFDRPDFWFGIPLVYLYLFTVWALLIIAMALIIGSQK' A
#
# COMPACT_ATOMS: atom_id res chain seq x y z
N MET A 1 23.88 -6.97 12.58
CA MET A 1 22.67 -7.77 12.90
C MET A 1 21.43 -6.93 13.19
N ARG A 2 21.44 -5.90 14.07
CA ARG A 2 20.24 -5.08 14.39
C ARG A 2 19.58 -4.38 13.19
N ARG A 3 20.37 -3.87 12.21
CA ARG A 3 19.83 -3.17 11.04
C ARG A 3 18.95 -4.06 10.14
N ALA A 4 19.35 -5.31 9.92
CA ALA A 4 18.57 -6.27 9.13
C ALA A 4 17.21 -6.59 9.78
N ILE A 5 17.18 -6.72 11.11
CA ILE A 5 15.94 -6.95 11.87
C ILE A 5 14.97 -5.77 11.72
N LEU A 6 15.47 -4.52 11.79
CA LEU A 6 14.62 -3.33 11.60
C LEU A 6 14.05 -3.26 10.18
N THR A 7 14.85 -3.63 9.16
CA THR A 7 14.38 -3.67 7.77
C THR A 7 13.27 -4.70 7.57
N SER A 8 13.43 -5.91 8.12
CA SER A 8 12.39 -6.95 8.09
C SER A 8 11.12 -6.51 8.83
N GLN A 9 11.24 -5.84 9.98
CA GLN A 9 10.09 -5.29 10.71
C GLN A 9 9.36 -4.21 9.91
N ARG A 10 10.08 -3.31 9.23
CA ARG A 10 9.48 -2.27 8.38
C ARG A 10 8.76 -2.87 7.18
N LEU A 11 9.34 -3.88 6.54
CA LEU A 11 8.69 -4.59 5.44
C LEU A 11 7.44 -5.36 5.89
N LEU A 12 7.48 -6.00 7.07
CA LEU A 12 6.30 -6.62 7.68
C LEU A 12 5.20 -5.59 7.97
N ALA A 13 5.56 -4.41 8.48
CA ALA A 13 4.60 -3.34 8.72
C ALA A 13 3.95 -2.86 7.40
N VAL A 14 4.73 -2.69 6.34
CA VAL A 14 4.21 -2.35 5.00
C VAL A 14 3.31 -3.45 4.46
N PHE A 15 3.68 -4.72 4.64
CA PHE A 15 2.86 -5.87 4.23
C PHE A 15 1.51 -5.91 4.95
N LEU A 16 1.51 -5.78 6.28
CA LEU A 16 0.29 -5.74 7.08
C LEU A 16 -0.58 -4.52 6.73
N ALA A 17 0.03 -3.36 6.51
CA ALA A 17 -0.67 -2.17 6.04
C ALA A 17 -1.30 -2.40 4.66
N GLY A 18 -0.58 -3.04 3.73
CA GLY A 18 -1.10 -3.43 2.42
C GLY A 18 -2.25 -4.42 2.53
N MET A 19 -2.15 -5.43 3.40
CA MET A 19 -3.26 -6.36 3.68
C MET A 19 -4.50 -5.60 4.16
N LEU A 20 -4.34 -4.68 5.10
CA LEU A 20 -5.45 -3.89 5.62
C LEU A 20 -6.02 -2.93 4.57
N LEU A 21 -5.20 -2.30 3.73
CA LEU A 21 -5.71 -1.32 2.76
C LEU A 21 -6.36 -1.98 1.55
N LEU A 22 -5.90 -3.17 1.14
CA LEU A 22 -6.35 -3.86 -0.08
C LEU A 22 -7.37 -4.98 0.18
N PHE A 23 -7.33 -5.63 1.35
CA PHE A 23 -8.21 -6.77 1.67
C PHE A 23 -9.17 -6.51 2.84
N SER A 24 -9.20 -5.29 3.39
CA SER A 24 -10.18 -4.90 4.42
C SER A 24 -11.47 -4.36 3.80
N PRO A 25 -12.60 -4.40 4.54
CA PRO A 25 -13.80 -3.63 4.21
C PRO A 25 -13.57 -2.13 4.01
N ILE A 26 -12.40 -1.57 4.30
CA ILE A 26 -12.06 -0.18 3.92
C ILE A 26 -12.22 0.04 2.40
N VAL A 27 -11.94 -0.98 1.57
CA VAL A 27 -12.16 -0.92 0.11
C VAL A 27 -13.64 -0.67 -0.22
N SER A 28 -14.57 -1.22 0.56
CA SER A 28 -16.00 -1.07 0.28
C SER A 28 -16.53 0.35 0.52
N LEU A 29 -15.77 1.20 1.24
CA LEU A 29 -16.10 2.63 1.32
C LEU A 29 -15.99 3.33 -0.03
N PHE A 30 -15.07 2.86 -0.89
CA PHE A 30 -14.84 3.38 -2.23
C PHE A 30 -15.63 2.62 -3.30
N ASP A 31 -16.23 1.47 -2.96
CA ASP A 31 -17.08 0.63 -3.81
C ASP A 31 -18.47 1.25 -4.01
N ARG A 32 -18.44 2.49 -4.50
CA ARG A 32 -19.61 3.29 -4.86
C ARG A 32 -19.55 3.54 -6.36
N PRO A 33 -20.69 3.78 -7.02
CA PRO A 33 -20.73 4.18 -8.43
C PRO A 33 -20.26 5.64 -8.61
N ASP A 34 -19.17 6.01 -7.93
CA ASP A 34 -18.52 7.31 -8.03
C ASP A 34 -17.44 7.21 -9.11
N PHE A 35 -17.57 8.05 -10.13
CA PHE A 35 -16.67 8.08 -11.28
C PHE A 35 -15.86 9.38 -11.27
N TRP A 36 -14.56 9.26 -11.41
CA TRP A 36 -13.64 10.38 -11.61
C TRP A 36 -13.18 10.39 -13.06
N PHE A 37 -13.61 11.38 -13.85
CA PHE A 37 -13.38 11.43 -15.31
C PHE A 37 -13.76 10.13 -16.06
N GLY A 38 -14.83 9.46 -15.63
CA GLY A 38 -15.27 8.19 -16.21
C GLY A 38 -14.54 6.94 -15.71
N ILE A 39 -13.58 7.09 -14.79
CA ILE A 39 -12.87 5.99 -14.15
C ILE A 39 -13.49 5.72 -12.77
N PRO A 40 -13.87 4.47 -12.45
CA PRO A 40 -14.36 4.13 -11.13
C PRO A 40 -13.36 4.45 -10.03
N LEU A 41 -13.83 5.08 -8.95
CA LEU A 41 -12.98 5.54 -7.84
C LEU A 41 -12.23 4.38 -7.16
N VAL A 42 -12.82 3.19 -7.09
CA VAL A 42 -12.18 1.97 -6.56
C VAL A 42 -10.87 1.67 -7.27
N TYR A 43 -10.81 1.80 -8.60
CA TYR A 43 -9.58 1.53 -9.33
C TYR A 43 -8.50 2.54 -8.99
N LEU A 44 -8.84 3.83 -8.94
CA LEU A 44 -7.90 4.87 -8.52
C LEU A 44 -7.35 4.59 -7.13
N TYR A 45 -8.21 4.18 -6.18
CA TYR A 45 -7.80 3.79 -4.84
C TYR A 45 -6.82 2.59 -4.87
N LEU A 46 -7.18 1.49 -5.54
CA LEU A 46 -6.35 0.28 -5.59
C LEU A 46 -4.97 0.55 -6.20
N PHE A 47 -4.92 1.24 -7.33
CA PHE A 47 -3.65 1.58 -7.99
C PHE A 47 -2.81 2.55 -7.16
N THR A 48 -3.44 3.51 -6.48
CA THR A 48 -2.73 4.47 -5.61
C THR A 48 -2.12 3.76 -4.39
N VAL A 49 -2.90 2.92 -3.71
CA VAL A 49 -2.40 2.12 -2.57
C VAL A 49 -1.26 1.21 -3.02
N TRP A 50 -1.42 0.53 -4.16
CA TRP A 50 -0.39 -0.36 -4.68
C TRP A 50 0.92 0.39 -5.02
N ALA A 51 0.83 1.55 -5.68
CA ALA A 51 1.99 2.39 -5.96
C ALA A 51 2.68 2.87 -4.66
N LEU A 52 1.90 3.27 -3.65
CA LEU A 52 2.43 3.66 -2.34
C LEU A 52 3.19 2.53 -1.66
N LEU A 53 2.69 1.29 -1.72
CA LEU A 53 3.38 0.12 -1.16
C LEU A 53 4.72 -0.12 -1.86
N ILE A 54 4.76 -0.03 -3.19
CA ILE A 54 6.00 -0.17 -3.97
C ILE A 54 7.00 0.92 -3.59
N ILE A 55 6.58 2.18 -3.55
CA ILE A 55 7.45 3.31 -3.16
C ILE A 55 7.96 3.10 -1.74
N ALA A 56 7.10 2.71 -0.80
CA ALA A 56 7.51 2.43 0.57
C ALA A 56 8.57 1.32 0.63
N MET A 57 8.39 0.21 -0.09
CA MET A 57 9.38 -0.86 -0.19
C MET A 57 10.68 -0.36 -0.82
N ALA A 58 10.61 0.39 -1.91
CA ALA A 58 11.78 0.96 -2.59
C ALA A 58 12.57 1.89 -1.68
N LEU A 59 11.91 2.72 -0.86
CA LEU A 59 12.56 3.59 0.12
C LEU A 59 13.19 2.80 1.27
N ILE A 60 12.50 1.77 1.78
CA ILE A 60 13.02 0.94 2.88
C ILE A 60 14.28 0.18 2.44
N ILE A 61 14.25 -0.42 1.24
CA ILE A 61 15.36 -1.20 0.69
C ILE A 61 16.48 -0.27 0.20
N GLY A 62 16.15 0.81 -0.50
CA GLY A 62 17.11 1.78 -1.02
C GLY A 62 17.85 2.55 0.07
N SER A 63 17.23 2.78 1.23
CA SER A 63 17.86 3.38 2.41
C SER A 63 18.92 2.49 3.08
N GLN A 64 19.11 1.23 2.64
CA GLN A 64 20.15 0.33 3.16
C GLN A 64 21.50 0.47 2.43
N LYS A 65 21.58 1.33 1.40
CA LYS A 65 22.83 1.70 0.73
C LYS A 65 23.61 2.72 1.55
#